data_AF-A0A8J4SVA3-F1
#
_entry.id   AF-A0A8J4SVA3-F1
#
_cell.length_a   1.000
_cell.length_b   1.000
_cell.length_c   1.000
_cell.angle_alpha   90.00
_cell.angle_beta   90.00
_cell.angle_gamma   90.00
#
_symmetry.space_group_name_H-M   'P 1'
#
loop_
_entity.id
_entity.type
_entity.pdbx_description
1 polymer ?
#
loop_
_entity_poly.entity_id
_entity_poly.type
_entity_poly.pdbx_seq_one_letter_code
_entity_poly.pdbx_strand_id
1 'polypeptide(L)'
;MPAEDTLAHVISVVRGAVEDKFWRVRYQLADHITDLQAAIKLQITTQHLVNVYQQLVKSPEGDVREAATGKLKKFASALLANTRESIIMENLLPVVRELVGETNLQQGEYVGTSAAIVYPSVEDENLDVRLNIISNLECVNQIMGVTQLSHSLLPAIIELASDTKCRIRLAIIEYMPLLANQLGLQCFNDRVTNLCLGWLTDEVYAVRKAAVTNKRKLMDQFGIEWASTQAILRLIQLPDDSTYLRRTICLASLQELDEAESCRSELLPKHLLPTIIQLVRACWFRSHIT
;
A
#
# COMPACT_ATOMS: atom_id res chain seq x y z
N MET A 1 -11.97 26.31 36.36
CA MET A 1 -13.04 25.29 36.26
C MET A 1 -12.52 24.00 36.87
N PRO A 2 -13.37 23.19 37.53
CA PRO A 2 -13.04 21.82 37.90
C PRO A 2 -12.52 21.04 36.67
N ALA A 3 -11.65 20.06 36.88
CA ALA A 3 -11.05 19.29 35.80
C ALA A 3 -12.10 18.51 34.97
N GLU A 4 -13.17 18.06 35.62
CA GLU A 4 -14.29 17.35 34.97
C GLU A 4 -15.14 18.26 34.07
N ASP A 5 -15.47 19.48 34.53
CA ASP A 5 -16.23 20.45 33.72
C ASP A 5 -15.45 20.91 32.48
N THR A 6 -14.12 21.01 32.61
CA THR A 6 -13.23 21.35 31.49
C THR A 6 -13.20 20.23 30.46
N LEU A 7 -13.15 18.97 30.90
CA LEU A 7 -13.16 17.80 30.02
C LEU A 7 -14.49 17.67 29.26
N ALA A 8 -15.62 17.86 29.95
CA ALA A 8 -16.94 17.83 29.33
C ALA A 8 -17.09 18.91 28.24
N HIS A 9 -16.57 20.11 28.50
CA HIS A 9 -16.58 21.19 27.52
C HIS A 9 -15.71 20.88 26.30
N VAL A 10 -14.49 20.36 26.52
CA VAL A 10 -13.59 19.95 25.43
C VAL A 10 -14.24 18.86 24.56
N ILE A 11 -14.86 17.84 25.17
CA ILE A 11 -15.55 16.77 24.42
C ILE A 11 -16.70 17.35 23.58
N SER A 12 -17.47 18.29 24.12
CA SER A 12 -18.55 18.94 23.37
C SER A 12 -18.04 19.71 22.15
N VAL A 13 -16.93 20.44 22.31
CA VAL A 13 -16.31 21.19 21.20
C VAL A 13 -15.76 20.26 20.13
N VAL A 14 -15.08 19.18 20.54
CA VAL A 14 -14.53 18.18 19.62
C VAL A 14 -15.63 17.47 18.83
N ARG A 15 -16.77 17.16 19.48
CA ARG A 15 -17.93 16.59 18.80
C ARG A 15 -18.53 17.56 17.79
N GLY A 16 -18.67 18.83 18.15
CA GLY A 16 -19.10 19.86 17.21
C GLY A 16 -18.15 20.00 16.02
N ALA A 17 -16.83 19.89 16.24
CA ALA A 17 -15.83 20.03 15.20
C ALA A 17 -15.81 18.85 14.21
N VAL A 18 -16.06 17.62 14.66
CA VAL A 18 -16.13 16.45 13.75
C VAL A 18 -17.42 16.44 12.92
N GLU A 19 -18.51 16.99 13.45
CA GLU A 19 -19.81 17.13 12.76
C GLU A 19 -19.95 18.47 12.02
N ASP A 20 -18.92 19.33 12.02
CA ASP A 20 -18.99 20.67 11.43
C ASP A 20 -19.27 20.58 9.93
N LYS A 21 -20.16 21.43 9.42
CA LYS A 21 -20.52 21.48 7.99
C LYS A 21 -19.35 21.82 7.07
N PHE A 22 -18.36 22.56 7.56
CA PHE A 22 -17.19 22.94 6.79
C PHE A 22 -16.08 21.90 6.95
N TRP A 23 -15.78 21.20 5.86
CA TRP A 23 -14.75 20.15 5.84
C TRP A 23 -13.38 20.61 6.35
N ARG A 24 -13.05 21.91 6.22
CA ARG A 24 -11.80 22.47 6.73
C ARG A 24 -11.70 22.41 8.26
N VAL A 25 -12.81 22.52 8.97
CA VAL A 25 -12.85 22.36 10.43
C VAL A 25 -12.57 20.89 10.78
N ARG A 26 -13.22 19.96 10.07
CA ARG A 26 -12.97 18.52 10.20
C ARG A 26 -11.51 18.16 9.87
N TYR A 27 -10.95 18.75 8.83
CA TYR A 27 -9.55 18.58 8.43
C TYR A 27 -8.59 19.04 9.54
N GLN A 28 -8.81 20.23 10.12
CA GLN A 28 -7.98 20.72 11.22
C GLN A 28 -8.05 19.80 12.44
N LEU A 29 -9.23 19.25 12.73
CA LEU A 29 -9.37 18.25 13.78
C LEU A 29 -8.61 16.96 13.43
N ALA A 30 -8.69 16.48 12.20
CA ALA A 30 -7.94 15.30 11.74
C ALA A 30 -6.42 15.50 11.83
N ASP A 31 -5.90 16.65 11.39
CA ASP A 31 -4.47 16.93 11.41
C ASP A 31 -3.90 17.01 12.84
N HIS A 32 -4.71 17.46 13.80
CA HIS A 32 -4.31 17.63 15.20
C HIS A 32 -4.86 16.56 16.17
N ILE A 33 -5.53 15.51 15.68
CA ILE A 33 -6.20 14.52 16.54
C ILE A 33 -5.25 13.84 17.53
N THR A 34 -4.01 13.61 17.14
CA THR A 34 -3.00 12.97 18.00
C THR A 34 -2.47 13.91 19.07
N ASP A 35 -2.46 15.22 18.80
CA ASP A 35 -2.02 16.22 19.75
C ASP A 35 -3.12 16.42 20.81
N LEU A 36 -4.38 16.39 20.38
CA LEU A 36 -5.55 16.33 21.25
C LEU A 36 -5.54 15.06 22.12
N GLN A 37 -5.26 13.89 21.53
CA GLN A 37 -5.14 12.63 22.27
C GLN A 37 -4.05 12.67 23.34
N ALA A 38 -2.92 13.34 23.06
CA ALA A 38 -1.84 13.50 24.05
C ALA A 38 -2.21 14.49 25.17
N ALA A 39 -2.99 15.52 24.86
CA ALA A 39 -3.42 16.53 25.84
C ALA A 39 -4.50 16.01 26.81
N ILE A 40 -5.35 15.07 26.37
CA ILE A 40 -6.44 14.53 27.17
C ILE A 40 -5.97 13.26 27.93
N LYS A 41 -5.95 13.30 29.27
CA LYS A 41 -5.50 12.16 30.10
C LYS A 41 -6.32 10.89 29.78
N LEU A 42 -5.59 9.81 29.46
CA LEU A 42 -6.03 8.58 28.79
C LEU A 42 -7.26 7.82 29.34
N GLN A 43 -7.64 7.98 30.61
CA GLN A 43 -8.56 7.04 31.26
C GLN A 43 -10.05 7.25 30.96
N ILE A 44 -10.51 8.48 30.66
CA ILE A 44 -11.96 8.78 30.54
C ILE A 44 -12.39 9.01 29.09
N THR A 45 -11.48 9.37 28.19
CA THR A 45 -11.84 9.92 26.86
C THR A 45 -11.47 9.02 25.68
N THR A 46 -10.87 7.85 25.95
CA THR A 46 -10.42 6.93 24.88
C THR A 46 -11.58 6.51 23.98
N GLN A 47 -12.76 6.15 24.53
CA GLN A 47 -13.91 5.74 23.70
C GLN A 47 -14.48 6.89 22.86
N HIS A 48 -14.56 8.10 23.42
CA HIS A 48 -15.03 9.27 22.68
C HIS A 48 -14.09 9.66 21.56
N LEU A 49 -12.78 9.69 21.83
CA LEU A 49 -11.78 10.00 20.80
C LEU A 49 -11.72 8.92 19.71
N VAL A 50 -11.91 7.64 20.07
CA VAL A 50 -12.01 6.56 19.07
C VAL A 50 -13.21 6.78 18.15
N ASN A 51 -14.38 7.12 18.68
CA ASN A 51 -15.56 7.42 17.87
C ASN A 51 -15.31 8.64 16.95
N VAL A 52 -14.77 9.73 17.49
CA VAL A 52 -14.39 10.92 16.70
C VAL A 52 -13.41 10.55 15.60
N TYR A 53 -12.40 9.75 15.91
CA TYR A 53 -11.41 9.30 14.93
C TYR A 53 -12.06 8.44 13.83
N GLN A 54 -12.97 7.53 14.18
CA GLN A 54 -13.71 6.74 13.19
C GLN A 54 -14.53 7.64 12.25
N GLN A 55 -15.16 8.69 12.75
CA GLN A 55 -15.92 9.64 11.92
C GLN A 55 -15.00 10.42 10.96
N LEU A 56 -13.83 10.85 11.41
CA LEU A 56 -12.85 11.55 10.57
C LEU A 56 -12.32 10.65 9.45
N VAL A 57 -12.02 9.39 9.78
CA VAL A 57 -11.56 8.39 8.80
C VAL A 57 -12.66 8.03 7.79
N LYS A 58 -13.94 8.18 8.16
CA LYS A 58 -15.11 8.00 7.29
C LYS A 58 -15.66 9.32 6.72
N SER A 59 -14.91 10.43 6.80
CA SER A 59 -15.39 11.73 6.31
C SER A 59 -15.67 11.67 4.81
N PRO A 60 -16.68 12.40 4.29
CA PRO A 60 -17.00 12.38 2.86
C PRO A 60 -15.90 12.99 1.98
N GLU A 61 -15.11 13.93 2.49
CA GLU A 61 -14.00 14.56 1.76
C GLU A 61 -12.70 13.76 1.85
N GLY A 62 -12.02 13.58 0.71
CA GLY A 62 -10.75 12.86 0.61
C GLY A 62 -9.66 13.46 1.48
N ASP A 63 -9.49 14.79 1.45
CA ASP A 63 -8.48 15.52 2.26
C ASP A 63 -8.58 15.21 3.76
N VAL A 64 -9.81 15.08 4.28
CA VAL A 64 -10.04 14.80 5.70
C VAL A 64 -9.69 13.34 6.01
N ARG A 65 -10.07 12.40 5.13
CA ARG A 65 -9.69 11.00 5.26
C ARG A 65 -8.18 10.82 5.17
N GLU A 66 -7.52 11.51 4.27
CA GLU A 66 -6.07 11.45 4.08
C GLU A 66 -5.36 11.94 5.34
N ALA A 67 -5.73 13.12 5.84
CA ALA A 67 -5.20 13.66 7.09
C ALA A 67 -5.41 12.71 8.26
N ALA A 68 -6.62 12.14 8.41
CA ALA A 68 -6.93 11.21 9.49
C ALA A 68 -6.11 9.91 9.40
N THR A 69 -6.10 9.26 8.23
CA THR A 69 -5.37 8.00 8.00
C THR A 69 -3.86 8.17 8.16
N GLY A 70 -3.30 9.34 7.81
CA GLY A 70 -1.91 9.68 8.10
C GLY A 70 -1.56 9.68 9.60
N LYS A 71 -2.54 9.82 10.49
CA LYS A 71 -2.35 9.78 11.96
C LYS A 71 -2.55 8.38 12.56
N LEU A 72 -2.95 7.38 11.78
CA LEU A 72 -3.35 6.04 12.27
C LEU A 72 -2.31 5.40 13.19
N LYS A 73 -1.04 5.37 12.77
CA LYS A 73 0.05 4.77 13.56
C LYS A 73 0.22 5.46 14.93
N LYS A 74 0.26 6.79 14.93
CA LYS A 74 0.45 7.59 16.16
C LYS A 74 -0.79 7.46 17.07
N PHE A 75 -1.99 7.48 16.49
CA PHE A 75 -3.23 7.34 17.23
C PHE A 75 -3.37 5.97 17.89
N ALA A 76 -3.14 4.88 17.13
CA ALA A 76 -3.23 3.51 17.63
C ALA A 76 -2.17 3.21 18.71
N SER A 77 -0.94 3.70 18.53
CA SER A 77 0.16 3.51 19.49
C SER A 77 -0.09 4.23 20.81
N ALA A 78 -0.82 5.35 20.78
CA ALA A 78 -1.14 6.13 21.97
C ALA A 78 -2.35 5.58 22.76
N LEU A 79 -3.06 4.55 22.26
CA LEU A 79 -4.13 3.89 23.02
C LEU A 79 -3.58 3.18 24.26
N LEU A 80 -4.41 3.10 25.30
CA LEU A 80 -4.10 2.39 26.54
C LEU A 80 -3.75 0.91 26.29
N ALA A 81 -2.64 0.44 26.83
CA ALA A 81 -2.10 -0.89 26.54
C ALA A 81 -3.10 -2.04 26.82
N ASN A 82 -3.94 -1.92 27.84
CA ASN A 82 -4.92 -2.94 28.23
C ASN A 82 -6.17 -3.00 27.33
N THR A 83 -6.48 -1.94 26.57
CA THR A 83 -7.66 -1.89 25.67
C THR A 83 -7.30 -1.71 24.20
N ARG A 84 -6.02 -1.43 23.90
CA ARG A 84 -5.50 -1.14 22.57
C ARG A 84 -5.87 -2.19 21.54
N GLU A 85 -5.64 -3.47 21.85
CA GLU A 85 -5.88 -4.57 20.92
C GLU A 85 -7.37 -4.68 20.57
N SER A 86 -8.26 -4.69 21.56
CA SER A 86 -9.72 -4.74 21.35
C SER A 86 -10.21 -3.54 20.54
N ILE A 87 -9.76 -2.32 20.87
CA ILE A 87 -10.14 -1.11 20.11
C ILE A 87 -9.66 -1.20 18.65
N ILE A 88 -8.43 -1.66 18.41
CA ILE A 88 -7.92 -1.78 17.05
C ILE A 88 -8.73 -2.82 16.28
N MET A 89 -9.00 -3.98 16.87
CA MET A 89 -9.70 -5.08 16.21
C MET A 89 -11.18 -4.78 15.96
N GLU A 90 -11.87 -4.17 16.92
CA GLU A 90 -13.32 -3.95 16.88
C GLU A 90 -13.70 -2.61 16.24
N ASN A 91 -12.87 -1.57 16.40
CA ASN A 91 -13.20 -0.22 15.95
C ASN A 91 -12.38 0.23 14.73
N LEU A 92 -11.05 0.06 14.74
CA LEU A 92 -10.21 0.63 13.69
C LEU A 92 -10.08 -0.28 12.47
N LEU A 93 -9.89 -1.59 12.67
CA LEU A 93 -9.67 -2.56 11.62
C LEU A 93 -10.85 -2.65 10.62
N PRO A 94 -12.13 -2.65 11.04
CA PRO A 94 -13.24 -2.66 10.09
C PRO A 94 -13.24 -1.45 9.16
N VAL A 95 -12.94 -0.26 9.70
CA VAL A 95 -12.89 0.98 8.91
C VAL A 95 -11.69 0.97 7.96
N VAL A 96 -10.55 0.48 8.42
CA VAL A 96 -9.35 0.32 7.60
C VAL A 96 -9.61 -0.66 6.45
N ARG A 97 -10.30 -1.78 6.69
CA ARG A 97 -10.69 -2.72 5.62
C ARG A 97 -11.59 -2.07 4.58
N GLU A 98 -12.58 -1.30 5.05
CA GLU A 98 -13.50 -0.55 4.20
C GLU A 98 -12.72 0.37 3.25
N LEU A 99 -11.86 1.23 3.79
CA LEU A 99 -11.09 2.20 2.99
C LEU A 99 -10.12 1.56 1.98
N VAL A 100 -9.53 0.40 2.31
CA VAL A 100 -8.64 -0.31 1.37
C VAL A 100 -9.45 -0.97 0.25
N GLY A 101 -10.62 -1.54 0.57
CA GLY A 101 -11.48 -2.25 -0.39
C GLY A 101 -12.48 -1.38 -1.16
N GLU A 102 -12.71 -0.14 -0.74
CA GLU A 102 -13.68 0.78 -1.34
C GLU A 102 -13.23 1.24 -2.73
N THR A 103 -13.49 0.44 -3.76
CA THR A 103 -13.26 0.80 -5.16
C THR A 103 -14.17 1.93 -5.68
N ASN A 104 -15.25 2.27 -4.95
CA ASN A 104 -16.39 3.01 -5.51
C ASN A 104 -16.99 4.15 -4.65
N LEU A 105 -16.30 4.69 -3.64
CA LEU A 105 -16.84 5.87 -2.95
C LEU A 105 -16.73 7.14 -3.83
N GLN A 106 -17.88 7.39 -4.46
CA GLN A 106 -18.39 8.63 -5.07
C GLN A 106 -17.87 8.97 -6.47
N GLN A 107 -18.51 8.33 -7.46
CA GLN A 107 -19.16 9.08 -8.54
C GLN A 107 -20.14 10.08 -7.90
N GLY A 108 -19.63 11.19 -7.35
CA GLY A 108 -20.45 12.33 -7.05
C GLY A 108 -20.90 12.90 -8.39
N GLU A 109 -22.19 12.79 -8.71
CA GLU A 109 -22.82 13.61 -9.74
C GLU A 109 -22.61 15.10 -9.36
N TYR A 110 -21.51 15.68 -9.80
CA TYR A 110 -21.35 17.12 -9.85
C TYR A 110 -22.18 17.63 -11.04
N VAL A 111 -23.48 17.73 -10.84
CA VAL A 111 -24.34 18.61 -11.63
C VAL A 111 -24.02 20.04 -11.22
N GLY A 112 -23.33 20.80 -12.09
CA GLY A 112 -23.25 22.24 -11.92
C GLY A 112 -22.02 22.93 -12.47
N THR A 113 -22.02 23.18 -13.78
CA THR A 113 -21.50 24.40 -14.44
C THR A 113 -20.07 24.91 -14.16
N SER A 114 -19.31 24.88 -15.26
CA SER A 114 -18.37 25.90 -15.75
C SER A 114 -16.97 26.01 -15.12
N ALA A 115 -16.01 26.12 -16.03
CA ALA A 115 -14.58 26.35 -15.86
C ALA A 115 -13.73 25.13 -15.45
N ALA A 116 -13.05 24.59 -16.46
CA ALA A 116 -11.95 23.65 -16.32
C ALA A 116 -10.83 24.25 -15.45
N ILE A 117 -10.83 23.88 -14.17
CA ILE A 117 -9.62 23.80 -13.36
C ILE A 117 -9.45 22.31 -13.08
N VAL A 118 -8.37 21.74 -13.59
CA VAL A 118 -7.99 20.34 -13.37
C VAL A 118 -7.63 20.19 -11.90
N TYR A 119 -8.62 19.94 -11.05
CA TYR A 119 -8.38 19.33 -9.74
C TYR A 119 -7.85 17.90 -10.00
N PRO A 120 -6.91 17.37 -9.19
CA PRO A 120 -6.62 15.95 -9.19
C PRO A 120 -7.97 15.23 -9.07
N SER A 121 -8.27 14.33 -10.00
CA SER A 121 -9.55 13.63 -9.99
C SER A 121 -9.78 13.07 -8.58
N VAL A 122 -10.99 13.16 -8.04
CA VAL A 122 -11.41 12.58 -6.73
C VAL A 122 -10.96 11.12 -6.56
N GLU A 123 -10.65 10.46 -7.68
CA GLU A 123 -10.04 9.13 -7.77
C GLU A 123 -8.60 9.03 -7.23
N ASP A 124 -7.76 10.06 -7.38
CA ASP A 124 -6.39 10.11 -6.84
C ASP A 124 -6.43 10.37 -5.31
N GLU A 125 -7.39 11.15 -4.78
CA GLU A 125 -7.56 11.36 -3.33
C GLU A 125 -7.78 10.04 -2.57
N ASN A 126 -8.53 9.10 -3.16
CA ASN A 126 -8.73 7.77 -2.57
C ASN A 126 -7.48 6.90 -2.67
N LEU A 127 -6.61 7.13 -3.66
CA LEU A 127 -5.34 6.40 -3.74
C LEU A 127 -4.44 6.79 -2.57
N ASP A 128 -4.25 8.08 -2.30
CA ASP A 128 -3.38 8.55 -1.21
C ASP A 128 -3.86 8.06 0.17
N VAL A 129 -5.18 8.04 0.41
CA VAL A 129 -5.78 7.42 1.60
C VAL A 129 -5.40 5.94 1.73
N ARG A 130 -5.50 5.17 0.65
CA ARG A 130 -5.14 3.75 0.65
C ARG A 130 -3.64 3.54 0.87
N LEU A 131 -2.79 4.36 0.25
CA LEU A 131 -1.33 4.27 0.43
C LEU A 131 -0.91 4.67 1.85
N ASN A 132 -1.56 5.67 2.44
CA ASN A 132 -1.37 6.03 3.84
C ASN A 132 -1.77 4.88 4.78
N ILE A 133 -2.85 4.18 4.50
CA ILE A 133 -3.22 3.00 5.27
C ILE A 133 -2.17 1.89 5.11
N ILE A 134 -1.78 1.57 3.87
CA ILE A 134 -0.84 0.49 3.55
C ILE A 134 0.53 0.76 4.19
N SER A 135 1.03 2.00 4.12
CA SER A 135 2.29 2.40 4.74
C SER A 135 2.25 2.33 6.28
N ASN A 136 1.08 2.52 6.89
CA ASN A 136 0.90 2.42 8.34
C ASN A 136 0.57 1.00 8.84
N LEU A 137 0.45 0.00 7.95
CA LEU A 137 0.15 -1.40 8.31
C LEU A 137 1.17 -2.00 9.26
N GLU A 138 2.42 -1.51 9.28
CA GLU A 138 3.45 -2.02 10.20
C GLU A 138 2.99 -1.94 11.65
N CYS A 139 2.41 -0.81 12.05
CA CYS A 139 1.92 -0.59 13.40
C CYS A 139 0.75 -1.53 13.72
N VAL A 140 -0.16 -1.71 12.76
CA VAL A 140 -1.33 -2.57 12.94
C VAL A 140 -0.90 -4.03 13.02
N ASN A 141 0.06 -4.45 12.19
CA ASN A 141 0.62 -5.79 12.17
C ASN A 141 1.40 -6.13 13.46
N GLN A 142 2.17 -5.17 14.01
CA GLN A 142 2.87 -5.36 15.29
C GLN A 142 1.91 -5.64 16.45
N ILE A 143 0.67 -5.15 16.36
CA ILE A 143 -0.34 -5.31 17.42
C ILE A 143 -1.21 -6.55 17.20
N MET A 144 -1.63 -6.84 15.96
CA MET A 144 -2.56 -7.94 15.65
C MET A 144 -1.86 -9.26 15.29
N GLY A 145 -0.58 -9.20 14.90
CA GLY A 145 0.13 -10.33 14.31
C GLY A 145 -0.20 -10.59 12.83
N VAL A 146 0.70 -11.34 12.20
CA VAL A 146 0.71 -11.61 10.75
C VAL A 146 -0.54 -12.36 10.26
N THR A 147 -1.08 -13.27 11.07
CA THR A 147 -2.26 -14.07 10.72
C THR A 147 -3.48 -13.18 10.44
N GLN A 148 -3.74 -12.23 11.33
CA GLN A 148 -4.86 -11.30 11.18
C GLN A 148 -4.65 -10.34 10.01
N LEU A 149 -3.44 -9.81 9.82
CA LEU A 149 -3.10 -8.98 8.65
C LEU A 149 -3.41 -9.73 7.35
N SER A 150 -2.93 -10.98 7.25
CA SER A 150 -3.08 -11.81 6.06
C SER A 150 -4.57 -12.11 5.77
N HIS A 151 -5.38 -12.44 6.77
CA HIS A 151 -6.79 -12.75 6.56
C HIS A 151 -7.61 -11.49 6.22
N SER A 152 -7.24 -10.36 6.80
CA SER A 152 -8.06 -9.15 6.84
C SER A 152 -7.81 -8.18 5.70
N LEU A 153 -6.53 -7.89 5.42
CA LEU A 153 -6.13 -6.75 4.58
C LEU A 153 -5.44 -7.21 3.30
N LEU A 154 -4.77 -8.37 3.33
CA LEU A 154 -4.11 -8.89 2.14
C LEU A 154 -5.05 -9.11 0.94
N PRO A 155 -6.30 -9.61 1.08
CA PRO A 155 -7.21 -9.74 -0.06
C PRO A 155 -7.46 -8.41 -0.77
N ALA A 156 -7.72 -7.34 -0.01
CA ALA A 156 -7.95 -6.01 -0.57
C ALA A 156 -6.68 -5.43 -1.21
N ILE A 157 -5.51 -5.67 -0.63
CA ILE A 157 -4.23 -5.24 -1.23
C ILE A 157 -3.96 -5.98 -2.54
N ILE A 158 -4.27 -7.28 -2.64
CA ILE A 158 -4.11 -8.06 -3.88
C ILE A 158 -5.07 -7.57 -4.97
N GLU A 159 -6.28 -7.18 -4.59
CA GLU A 159 -7.24 -6.55 -5.52
C GLU A 159 -6.67 -5.24 -6.08
N LEU A 160 -6.16 -4.35 -5.22
CA LEU A 160 -5.51 -3.10 -5.64
C LEU A 160 -4.27 -3.33 -6.51
N ALA A 161 -3.50 -4.38 -6.22
CA ALA A 161 -2.32 -4.75 -7.01
C ALA A 161 -2.65 -5.17 -8.45
N SER A 162 -3.92 -5.53 -8.70
CA SER A 162 -4.44 -5.96 -10.01
C SER A 162 -5.42 -4.94 -10.60
N ASP A 163 -5.46 -3.71 -10.06
CA ASP A 163 -6.39 -2.66 -10.49
C ASP A 163 -6.18 -2.30 -11.97
N THR A 164 -7.26 -1.97 -12.66
CA THR A 164 -7.23 -1.47 -14.04
C THR A 164 -6.31 -0.25 -14.23
N LYS A 165 -6.22 0.63 -13.22
CA LYS A 165 -5.42 1.86 -13.25
C LYS A 165 -3.97 1.54 -12.91
N CYS A 166 -3.07 1.77 -13.87
CA CYS A 166 -1.65 1.49 -13.71
C CYS A 166 -0.97 2.28 -12.59
N ARG A 167 -1.47 3.49 -12.26
CA ARG A 167 -0.95 4.30 -11.14
C ARG A 167 -1.14 3.61 -9.79
N ILE A 168 -2.29 2.97 -9.59
CA ILE A 168 -2.58 2.20 -8.36
C ILE A 168 -1.61 1.02 -8.29
N ARG A 169 -1.49 0.25 -9.39
CA ARG A 169 -0.54 -0.87 -9.45
C ARG A 169 0.90 -0.43 -9.15
N LEU A 170 1.36 0.70 -9.72
CA LEU A 170 2.69 1.26 -9.48
C LEU A 170 2.92 1.56 -8.00
N ALA A 171 1.95 2.21 -7.34
CA ALA A 171 2.08 2.52 -5.93
C ALA A 171 2.17 1.23 -5.09
N ILE A 172 1.31 0.25 -5.33
CA ILE A 172 1.35 -1.04 -4.61
C ILE A 172 2.70 -1.76 -4.82
N ILE A 173 3.28 -1.70 -6.03
CA ILE A 173 4.61 -2.27 -6.32
C ILE A 173 5.70 -1.62 -5.46
N GLU A 174 5.64 -0.30 -5.25
CA GLU A 174 6.60 0.41 -4.40
C GLU A 174 6.49 0.02 -2.92
N TYR A 175 5.26 -0.21 -2.43
CA TYR A 175 5.00 -0.65 -1.05
C TYR A 175 5.26 -2.14 -0.80
N MET A 176 5.27 -2.96 -1.85
CA MET A 176 5.34 -4.41 -1.71
C MET A 176 6.52 -4.96 -0.88
N PRO A 177 7.75 -4.39 -0.89
CA PRO A 177 8.83 -4.89 -0.02
C PRO A 177 8.52 -4.73 1.47
N LEU A 178 7.90 -3.61 1.86
CA LEU A 178 7.47 -3.39 3.24
C LEU A 178 6.41 -4.42 3.65
N LEU A 179 5.43 -4.67 2.78
CA LEU A 179 4.41 -5.69 3.00
C LEU A 179 5.02 -7.09 3.11
N ALA A 180 5.98 -7.41 2.24
CA ALA A 180 6.71 -8.67 2.27
C ALA A 180 7.43 -8.90 3.60
N ASN A 181 8.01 -7.84 4.17
CA ASN A 181 8.63 -7.90 5.51
C ASN A 181 7.62 -8.19 6.61
N GLN A 182 6.44 -7.57 6.51
CA GLN A 182 5.37 -7.73 7.50
C GLN A 182 4.71 -9.11 7.43
N LEU A 183 4.56 -9.68 6.24
CA LEU A 183 3.99 -11.01 6.04
C LEU A 183 4.97 -12.14 6.37
N GLY A 184 6.27 -11.87 6.24
CA GLY A 184 7.31 -12.89 6.32
C GLY A 184 7.33 -13.81 5.10
N LEU A 185 8.43 -14.55 4.95
CA LEU A 185 8.78 -15.29 3.75
C LEU A 185 7.74 -16.34 3.33
N GLN A 186 7.23 -17.14 4.28
CA GLN A 186 6.29 -18.22 3.96
C GLN A 186 4.94 -17.68 3.45
N CYS A 187 4.32 -16.75 4.18
CA CYS A 187 3.05 -16.17 3.76
C CYS A 187 3.17 -15.41 2.43
N PHE A 188 4.29 -14.70 2.23
CA PHE A 188 4.57 -14.03 0.96
C PHE A 188 4.64 -15.03 -0.21
N ASN A 189 5.36 -16.13 -0.03
CA ASN A 189 5.48 -17.17 -1.05
C ASN A 189 4.13 -17.78 -1.43
N ASP A 190 3.31 -18.10 -0.43
CA ASP A 190 2.04 -18.78 -0.65
C ASP A 190 0.99 -17.88 -1.30
N ARG A 191 1.01 -16.57 -1.01
CA ARG A 191 -0.11 -15.66 -1.34
C ARG A 191 0.21 -14.53 -2.31
N VAL A 192 1.48 -14.13 -2.43
CA VAL A 192 1.85 -12.86 -3.09
C VAL A 192 2.88 -13.03 -4.21
N THR A 193 3.74 -14.06 -4.14
CA THR A 193 4.80 -14.26 -5.14
C THR A 193 4.27 -14.31 -6.58
N ASN A 194 3.17 -15.02 -6.85
CA ASN A 194 2.60 -15.12 -8.19
C ASN A 194 2.11 -13.76 -8.74
N LEU A 195 1.54 -12.91 -7.88
CA LEU A 195 1.15 -11.55 -8.24
C LEU A 195 2.37 -10.73 -8.64
N CYS A 196 3.45 -10.79 -7.86
CA CYS A 196 4.71 -10.08 -8.16
C CYS A 196 5.35 -10.56 -9.48
N LEU A 197 5.23 -11.86 -9.78
CA LEU A 197 5.67 -12.43 -11.05
C LEU A 197 4.81 -11.96 -12.22
N GLY A 198 3.50 -11.78 -12.00
CA GLY A 198 2.55 -11.29 -13.01
C GLY A 198 2.85 -9.88 -13.49
N TRP A 199 3.32 -8.98 -12.61
CA TRP A 199 3.67 -7.61 -12.97
C TRP A 199 4.79 -7.49 -14.01
N LEU A 200 5.67 -8.49 -14.12
CA LEU A 200 6.68 -8.52 -15.19
C LEU A 200 6.08 -8.64 -16.60
N THR A 201 4.85 -9.15 -16.69
CA THR A 201 4.13 -9.31 -17.96
C THR A 201 2.97 -8.33 -18.13
N ASP A 202 2.89 -7.33 -17.24
CA ASP A 202 1.89 -6.27 -17.28
C ASP A 202 1.88 -5.58 -18.65
N GLU A 203 0.73 -5.09 -19.09
CA GLU A 203 0.56 -4.39 -20.36
C GLU A 203 1.30 -3.03 -20.39
N VAL A 204 1.41 -2.35 -19.24
CA VAL A 204 2.05 -1.04 -19.10
C VAL A 204 3.55 -1.19 -18.80
N TYR A 205 4.40 -0.54 -19.61
CA TYR A 205 5.86 -0.61 -19.46
C TYR A 205 6.36 -0.08 -18.10
N ALA A 206 5.80 1.02 -17.60
CA ALA A 206 6.19 1.59 -16.31
C ALA A 206 5.98 0.59 -15.16
N VAL A 207 4.86 -0.14 -15.17
CA VAL A 207 4.56 -1.19 -14.18
C VAL A 207 5.59 -2.32 -14.28
N ARG A 208 5.88 -2.79 -15.50
CA ARG A 208 6.91 -3.81 -15.71
C ARG A 208 8.28 -3.37 -15.19
N LYS A 209 8.69 -2.12 -15.44
CA LYS A 209 9.97 -1.58 -14.95
C LYS A 209 9.98 -1.48 -13.42
N ALA A 210 8.91 -0.98 -12.79
CA ALA A 210 8.79 -0.94 -11.35
C ALA A 210 8.84 -2.35 -10.72
N ALA A 211 8.26 -3.36 -11.38
CA ALA A 211 8.30 -4.75 -10.92
C ALA A 211 9.72 -5.33 -10.91
N VAL A 212 10.58 -4.92 -11.85
CA VAL A 212 12.00 -5.29 -11.86
C VAL A 212 12.71 -4.72 -10.62
N THR A 213 12.59 -3.42 -10.40
CA THR A 213 13.19 -2.76 -9.23
C THR A 213 12.61 -3.31 -7.92
N ASN A 214 11.33 -3.68 -7.90
CA ASN A 214 10.71 -4.32 -6.74
C ASN A 214 11.31 -5.70 -6.45
N LYS A 215 11.49 -6.54 -7.48
CA LYS A 215 12.15 -7.86 -7.34
C LYS A 215 13.55 -7.74 -6.76
N ARG A 216 14.28 -6.71 -7.17
CA ARG A 216 15.59 -6.41 -6.60
C ARG A 216 15.52 -6.20 -5.09
N LYS A 217 14.63 -5.32 -4.64
CA LYS A 217 14.40 -5.05 -3.21
C LYS A 217 13.98 -6.31 -2.44
N LEU A 218 13.10 -7.13 -3.01
CA LEU A 218 12.66 -8.39 -2.39
C LEU A 218 13.80 -9.40 -2.26
N MET A 219 14.69 -9.47 -3.23
CA MET A 219 15.89 -10.31 -3.17
C MET A 219 16.90 -9.81 -2.14
N ASP A 220 17.13 -8.50 -2.05
CA ASP A 220 18.00 -7.94 -1.02
C ASP A 220 17.47 -8.25 0.40
N GLN A 221 16.15 -8.39 0.54
CA GLN A 221 15.48 -8.72 1.80
C GLN A 221 15.44 -10.22 2.12
N PHE A 222 15.07 -11.08 1.16
CA PHE A 222 14.89 -12.51 1.37
C PHE A 222 16.12 -13.37 1.04
N GLY A 223 17.14 -12.76 0.43
CA GLY A 223 18.40 -13.39 0.09
C GLY A 223 18.41 -14.12 -1.25
N ILE A 224 19.62 -14.57 -1.62
CA ILE A 224 19.92 -15.14 -2.94
C ILE A 224 19.28 -16.53 -3.17
N GLU A 225 19.13 -17.32 -2.12
CA GLU A 225 18.45 -18.62 -2.13
C GLU A 225 16.98 -18.49 -2.58
N TRP A 226 16.28 -17.49 -2.04
CA TRP A 226 14.91 -17.19 -2.45
C TRP A 226 14.86 -16.71 -3.91
N ALA A 227 15.80 -15.85 -4.32
CA ALA A 227 15.84 -15.37 -5.69
C ALA A 227 16.06 -16.52 -6.71
N SER A 228 16.95 -17.45 -6.38
CA SER A 228 17.26 -18.65 -7.17
C SER A 228 16.02 -19.52 -7.39
N THR A 229 15.21 -19.70 -6.35
CA THR A 229 14.08 -20.64 -6.35
C THR A 229 12.78 -20.03 -6.85
N GLN A 230 12.52 -18.75 -6.59
CA GLN A 230 11.22 -18.12 -6.88
C GLN A 230 11.32 -16.94 -7.84
N ALA A 231 12.34 -16.07 -7.69
CA ALA A 231 12.40 -14.83 -8.45
C ALA A 231 12.81 -15.04 -9.93
N ILE A 232 13.68 -16.01 -10.18
CA ILE A 232 14.32 -16.26 -11.49
C ILE A 232 13.45 -17.11 -12.43
N LEU A 233 12.62 -18.02 -11.90
CA LEU A 233 11.84 -18.96 -12.72
C LEU A 233 10.97 -18.29 -13.77
N ARG A 234 10.42 -17.10 -13.48
CA ARG A 234 9.65 -16.35 -14.48
C ARG A 234 10.52 -15.55 -15.44
N LEU A 235 11.68 -15.05 -14.98
CA LEU A 235 12.59 -14.26 -15.82
C LEU A 235 13.16 -15.10 -16.97
N ILE A 236 13.47 -16.37 -16.71
CA ILE A 236 14.00 -17.29 -17.73
C ILE A 236 12.95 -17.71 -18.77
N GLN A 237 11.66 -17.48 -18.51
CA GLN A 237 10.56 -17.77 -19.45
C GLN A 237 10.20 -16.57 -20.34
N LEU A 238 10.56 -15.35 -19.92
CA LEU A 238 10.28 -14.13 -20.68
C LEU A 238 10.90 -14.11 -22.10
N PRO A 239 12.09 -14.71 -22.37
CA PRO A 239 12.65 -14.74 -23.72
C PRO A 239 11.76 -15.44 -24.75
N ASP A 240 10.95 -16.40 -24.32
CA ASP A 240 10.06 -17.17 -25.20
C ASP A 240 8.70 -16.49 -25.41
N ASP A 241 8.43 -15.38 -24.72
CA ASP A 241 7.17 -14.64 -24.90
C ASP A 241 7.08 -14.09 -26.34
N SER A 242 5.92 -14.28 -26.97
CA SER A 242 5.65 -13.82 -28.34
C SER A 242 5.72 -12.29 -28.47
N THR A 243 5.46 -11.58 -27.38
CA THR A 243 5.45 -10.12 -27.29
C THR A 243 6.86 -9.57 -27.11
N TYR A 244 7.37 -8.82 -28.09
CA TYR A 244 8.69 -8.17 -28.00
C TYR A 244 8.84 -7.30 -26.74
N LEU A 245 7.80 -6.53 -26.39
CA LEU A 245 7.81 -5.67 -25.20
C LEU A 245 8.04 -6.43 -23.88
N ARG A 246 7.61 -7.69 -23.80
CA ARG A 246 7.83 -8.58 -22.65
C ARG A 246 9.20 -9.26 -22.72
N ARG A 247 9.74 -9.50 -23.92
CA ARG A 247 11.15 -9.93 -24.05
C ARG A 247 12.12 -8.84 -23.62
N THR A 248 11.84 -7.57 -23.94
CA THR A 248 12.71 -6.43 -23.58
C THR A 248 12.81 -6.21 -22.07
N ILE A 249 11.75 -6.50 -21.29
CA ILE A 249 11.85 -6.39 -19.82
C ILE A 249 12.79 -7.43 -19.22
N CYS A 250 12.99 -8.58 -19.88
CA CYS A 250 13.94 -9.57 -19.43
C CYS A 250 15.35 -8.98 -19.38
N LEU A 251 15.77 -8.23 -20.42
CA LEU A 251 17.06 -7.54 -20.44
C LEU A 251 17.19 -6.51 -19.32
N ALA A 252 16.16 -5.68 -19.09
CA ALA A 252 16.15 -4.73 -17.99
C ALA A 252 16.25 -5.43 -16.62
N SER A 253 15.57 -6.58 -16.48
CA SER A 253 15.65 -7.40 -15.27
C SER A 253 17.05 -7.96 -15.03
N LEU A 254 17.70 -8.41 -16.10
CA LEU A 254 19.05 -8.95 -16.05
C LEU A 254 20.07 -7.89 -15.67
N GLN A 255 19.94 -6.66 -16.21
CA GLN A 255 20.80 -5.53 -15.86
C GLN A 255 20.69 -5.17 -14.38
N GLU A 256 19.47 -5.02 -13.86
CA GLU A 256 19.23 -4.65 -12.46
C GLU A 256 19.65 -5.74 -11.47
N LEU A 257 19.56 -7.02 -11.87
CA LEU A 257 20.04 -8.13 -11.05
C LEU A 257 21.57 -8.26 -11.08
N ASP A 258 22.25 -7.93 -12.18
CA ASP A 258 23.72 -7.97 -12.29
C ASP A 258 24.42 -6.96 -11.36
N GLU A 259 23.73 -5.92 -10.92
CA GLU A 259 24.25 -4.97 -9.93
C GLU A 259 24.47 -5.58 -8.54
N ALA A 260 23.94 -6.79 -8.26
CA ALA A 260 24.25 -7.52 -7.02
C ALA A 260 25.51 -8.36 -7.21
N GLU A 261 26.50 -8.16 -6.35
CA GLU A 261 27.66 -9.04 -6.27
C GLU A 261 27.26 -10.51 -6.02
N SER A 262 26.26 -10.73 -5.16
CA SER A 262 25.70 -12.06 -4.86
C SER A 262 24.99 -12.71 -6.06
N CYS A 263 24.40 -11.91 -6.95
CA CYS A 263 23.79 -12.42 -8.19
C CYS A 263 24.84 -12.71 -9.25
N ARG A 264 25.85 -11.85 -9.36
CA ARG A 264 26.95 -11.98 -10.33
C ARG A 264 27.74 -13.26 -10.14
N SER A 265 27.99 -13.67 -8.89
CA SER A 265 28.78 -14.87 -8.60
C SER A 265 28.01 -16.18 -8.78
N GLU A 266 26.73 -16.23 -8.37
CA GLU A 266 25.96 -17.47 -8.31
C GLU A 266 24.90 -17.62 -9.40
N LEU A 267 24.16 -16.56 -9.70
CA LEU A 267 23.01 -16.59 -10.60
C LEU A 267 23.40 -16.35 -12.06
N LEU A 268 24.37 -15.45 -12.26
CA LEU A 268 24.80 -15.04 -13.60
C LEU A 268 25.29 -16.23 -14.44
N PRO A 269 26.18 -17.11 -13.96
CA PRO A 269 26.70 -18.21 -14.77
C PRO A 269 25.65 -19.31 -14.98
N LYS A 270 24.82 -19.58 -13.97
CA LYS A 270 23.90 -20.74 -13.95
C LYS A 270 22.59 -20.48 -14.68
N HIS A 271 22.04 -19.27 -14.56
CA HIS A 271 20.68 -18.99 -15.01
C HIS A 271 20.62 -17.81 -15.97
N LEU A 272 21.32 -16.71 -15.69
CA LEU A 272 21.13 -15.46 -16.45
C LEU A 272 21.88 -15.46 -17.79
N LEU A 273 23.11 -15.99 -17.85
CA LEU A 273 23.90 -16.03 -19.08
C LEU A 273 23.25 -16.89 -20.19
N PRO A 274 22.72 -18.11 -19.92
CA PRO A 274 21.94 -18.86 -20.90
C PRO A 274 20.75 -18.08 -21.45
N THR A 275 20.03 -17.37 -20.58
CA THR A 275 18.86 -16.53 -20.95
C THR A 275 19.27 -15.35 -21.83
N ILE A 276 20.40 -14.69 -21.54
CA ILE A 276 20.96 -13.62 -22.39
C ILE A 276 21.29 -14.17 -23.78
N ILE A 277 21.96 -15.32 -23.87
CA ILE A 277 22.31 -15.95 -25.15
C ILE A 277 21.04 -16.29 -25.95
N GLN A 278 20.00 -16.80 -25.30
CA GLN A 278 18.71 -17.08 -25.92
C GLN A 278 18.05 -15.79 -26.46
N LEU A 279 18.05 -14.71 -25.68
CA LEU A 279 17.51 -13.42 -26.10
C LEU A 279 18.26 -12.83 -27.29
N VAL A 280 19.60 -12.87 -27.28
CA VAL A 280 20.42 -12.38 -28.39
C VAL A 280 20.08 -13.16 -29.66
N ARG A 281 19.98 -14.49 -29.58
CA ARG A 281 19.56 -15.35 -30.71
C ARG A 281 18.14 -15.02 -31.19
N ALA A 282 17.19 -14.89 -30.28
CA ALA A 282 15.79 -14.58 -30.62
C ALA A 282 15.62 -13.19 -31.25
N CYS A 283 16.35 -12.18 -30.75
CA CYS A 283 16.30 -10.80 -31.25
C CYS A 283 17.03 -10.64 -32.59
N TRP A 284 18.18 -11.30 -32.80
CA TRP A 284 18.94 -11.24 -34.05
C TRP A 284 18.28 -12.02 -35.19
N PHE A 285 17.71 -13.20 -34.92
CA PHE A 285 17.08 -14.01 -35.97
C PHE A 285 15.68 -13.53 -36.37
N ARG A 286 14.91 -12.91 -35.46
CA ARG A 286 13.55 -12.41 -35.81
C ARG A 286 13.54 -11.04 -36.48
N SER A 287 14.63 -10.27 -36.45
CA SER A 287 14.76 -9.00 -37.17
C SER A 287 15.24 -9.19 -38.62
N HIS A 288 15.58 -10.41 -39.02
CA HIS A 288 16.00 -10.78 -40.39
C HIS A 288 14.98 -11.65 -41.13
N ILE A 289 13.77 -11.79 -40.58
CA ILE A 289 12.64 -12.50 -41.22
C ILE A 289 11.38 -11.64 -41.07
N THR A 290 11.36 -10.53 -41.82
CA THR A 290 10.17 -9.85 -42.37
C THR A 290 10.61 -9.10 -43.60
#